data_AF-A0A2W1MY00-F1
#
_entry.id   AF-A0A2W1MY00-F1
#
_cell.length_a   1.000
_cell.length_b   1.000
_cell.length_c   1.000
_cell.angle_alpha   90.00
_cell.angle_beta   90.00
_cell.angle_gamma   90.00
#
_symmetry.space_group_name_H-M   'P 1'
#
loop_
_entity.id
_entity.type
_entity.pdbx_description
1 polymer ?
#
loop_
_entity_poly.entity_id
_entity_poly.type
_entity_poly.pdbx_seq_one_letter_code
_entity_poly.pdbx_strand_id
1 'polypeptide(L)'
;MGNKLFFYLTLNIFLWTSCSNDSTSTTEVNTSEVSTTQKKGNENVAHIWADAALYGTAMDTDRFEPRPTITSRYLGLIFTAIFDAWTFYDKNAIPVYATGIEKRSIAEQTVKNKEEAISYAALRTLNEYYYSDSVYFKNLMKDLGYDPENRSLEPTTAAGIGNLVAKTIIERRSHDGANQYATAPGSKGMPYFDYTQYNPKNSVDIMVDLKRWQPKYFKNKAGKKYDPGCLTPYWQNVEPIALDSAAQFRPGPPPTMDSEQLKVELAEVVSMQEDMSDYDKALVEFMRDGPLSVQQAGHWLKFSQFISERDKHTLDEDVKMYFLVQTTAMDGFIACWDSKIYYDYARPYALVHSFYKDKKIKCWAGDGKGFHTVNGDQWMPYSPESFLCPSFPSYVSGHSTISGGCAEALLLFTGNEYFGDSATLVAGALTESNVADHGDTITLKFPTFTEASEMAGQSRVMGGYHIQSDNIAGLKLGRDVAHQVWEFYQAHLNEK
;
A
#
# COMPACT_ATOMS: atom_id res chain seq x y z
N MET A 1 -26.19 -6.10 27.53
CA MET A 1 -26.57 -7.38 26.89
C MET A 1 -25.80 -7.45 25.59
N GLY A 2 -24.67 -8.15 25.60
CA GLY A 2 -23.79 -8.28 24.43
C GLY A 2 -24.13 -9.57 23.69
N ASN A 3 -24.23 -9.49 22.37
CA ASN A 3 -24.22 -10.65 21.49
C ASN A 3 -22.94 -10.58 20.65
N LYS A 4 -22.02 -11.49 20.97
CA LYS A 4 -20.87 -11.85 20.13
C LYS A 4 -21.37 -12.84 19.08
N LEU A 5 -21.19 -12.53 17.80
CA LEU A 5 -21.39 -13.48 16.72
C LEU A 5 -20.05 -14.18 16.45
N PHE A 6 -19.98 -15.47 16.74
CA PHE A 6 -18.84 -16.35 16.42
C PHE A 6 -19.00 -16.85 14.98
N PHE A 7 -17.94 -16.74 14.17
CA PHE A 7 -17.82 -17.44 12.90
C PHE A 7 -17.37 -18.89 13.15
N TYR A 8 -18.09 -19.84 12.55
CA TYR A 8 -17.80 -21.28 12.62
C TYR A 8 -16.71 -21.66 11.63
N LEU A 9 -15.66 -22.34 12.12
CA LEU A 9 -14.65 -23.04 11.34
C LEU A 9 -15.14 -24.48 11.10
N THR A 10 -15.37 -24.88 9.85
CA THR A 10 -15.75 -26.25 9.51
C THR A 10 -14.51 -27.15 9.46
N LEU A 11 -14.43 -28.07 10.43
CA LEU A 11 -13.42 -29.12 10.55
C LEU A 11 -13.88 -30.37 9.77
N ASN A 12 -13.20 -30.71 8.67
CA ASN A 12 -13.43 -31.98 7.97
C ASN A 12 -12.56 -33.08 8.61
N ILE A 13 -13.23 -34.05 9.26
CA ILE A 13 -12.61 -35.26 9.81
C ILE A 13 -12.73 -36.37 8.77
N PHE A 14 -11.61 -36.82 8.22
CA PHE A 14 -11.54 -38.07 7.43
C PHE A 14 -11.31 -39.26 8.37
N LEU A 15 -12.28 -40.18 8.41
CA LEU A 15 -12.18 -41.49 9.04
C LEU A 15 -11.50 -42.47 8.05
N TRP A 16 -10.36 -43.03 8.43
CA TRP A 16 -9.76 -44.18 7.74
C TRP A 16 -10.01 -45.46 8.56
N THR A 17 -10.63 -46.43 7.90
CA THR A 17 -10.84 -47.79 8.41
C THR A 17 -9.58 -48.63 8.25
N SER A 18 -9.12 -49.26 9.32
CA SER A 18 -8.02 -50.23 9.30
C SER A 18 -8.53 -51.64 9.01
N CYS A 19 -7.92 -52.32 8.04
CA CYS A 19 -7.98 -53.78 7.89
C CYS A 19 -6.54 -54.31 7.83
N SER A 20 -6.24 -55.21 8.76
CA SER A 20 -4.99 -55.94 8.89
C SER A 20 -4.88 -57.07 7.86
N ASN A 21 -3.68 -57.34 7.35
CA ASN A 21 -3.20 -58.70 7.11
C ASN A 21 -1.67 -58.73 6.94
N ASP A 22 -1.06 -59.72 7.59
CA ASP A 22 0.37 -60.04 7.62
C ASP A 22 0.90 -60.54 6.27
N SER A 23 2.16 -60.20 5.94
CA SER A 23 3.19 -61.19 5.57
C SER A 23 4.57 -60.55 5.34
N THR A 24 5.58 -61.35 5.69
CA THR A 24 7.04 -61.13 5.75
C THR A 24 7.73 -60.80 4.41
N SER A 25 8.75 -59.91 4.39
CA SER A 25 10.18 -60.26 4.20
C SER A 25 11.10 -59.05 3.91
N THR A 26 12.37 -59.22 4.32
CA THR A 26 13.62 -58.59 3.85
C THR A 26 13.89 -57.11 4.12
N THR A 27 14.95 -56.91 4.91
CA THR A 27 15.70 -55.69 5.18
C THR A 27 16.38 -55.13 3.92
N GLU A 28 15.97 -53.93 3.50
CA GLU A 28 16.82 -53.01 2.75
C GLU A 28 16.91 -51.70 3.53
N VAL A 29 18.14 -51.30 3.86
CA VAL A 29 18.45 -49.99 4.43
C VAL A 29 18.28 -48.98 3.31
N ASN A 30 17.07 -48.42 3.22
CA ASN A 30 16.81 -47.30 2.33
C ASN A 30 17.18 -46.02 3.09
N THR A 31 18.33 -45.43 2.74
CA THR A 31 18.69 -44.07 3.18
C THR A 31 17.68 -43.12 2.58
N SER A 32 16.61 -42.80 3.33
CA SER A 32 15.70 -41.73 2.96
C SER A 32 16.46 -40.42 3.04
N GLU A 33 16.94 -39.94 1.89
CA GLU A 33 17.08 -38.51 1.64
C GLU A 33 15.71 -37.89 1.96
N VAL A 34 15.61 -37.28 3.14
CA VAL A 34 14.47 -36.42 3.46
C VAL A 34 14.63 -35.21 2.56
N SER A 35 14.10 -35.31 1.35
CA SER A 35 13.78 -34.17 0.49
C SER A 35 12.76 -33.33 1.26
N THR A 36 13.23 -32.43 2.13
CA THR A 36 12.40 -31.36 2.67
C THR A 36 12.07 -30.42 1.53
N THR A 37 10.95 -30.67 0.85
CA THR A 37 10.43 -29.80 -0.20
C THR A 37 10.29 -28.40 0.37
N GLN A 38 10.93 -27.40 -0.26
CA GLN A 38 10.82 -26.00 0.16
C GLN A 38 9.35 -25.55 0.14
N LYS A 39 8.91 -24.86 1.20
CA LYS A 39 7.56 -24.27 1.28
C LYS A 39 7.38 -23.20 0.21
N LYS A 40 6.15 -23.09 -0.34
CA LYS A 40 5.83 -22.24 -1.48
C LYS A 40 4.51 -21.50 -1.29
N GLY A 41 4.32 -20.40 -2.03
CA GLY A 41 3.11 -19.57 -1.93
C GLY A 41 2.88 -19.11 -0.48
N ASN A 42 1.65 -19.17 -0.01
CA ASN A 42 1.30 -18.78 1.36
C ASN A 42 1.97 -19.56 2.50
N GLU A 43 2.64 -20.68 2.22
CA GLU A 43 3.38 -21.43 3.24
C GLU A 43 4.82 -20.93 3.44
N ASN A 44 5.35 -20.12 2.53
CA ASN A 44 6.72 -19.63 2.63
C ASN A 44 6.84 -18.47 3.63
N VAL A 45 7.99 -18.33 4.28
CA VAL A 45 8.16 -17.39 5.40
C VAL A 45 8.09 -15.92 4.98
N ALA A 46 8.48 -15.58 3.74
CA ALA A 46 8.34 -14.20 3.25
C ALA A 46 6.87 -13.81 3.10
N HIS A 47 6.02 -14.71 2.60
CA HIS A 47 4.58 -14.52 2.53
C HIS A 47 3.95 -14.35 3.92
N ILE A 48 4.35 -15.18 4.89
CA ILE A 48 3.86 -15.11 6.27
C ILE A 48 4.20 -13.75 6.90
N TRP A 49 5.39 -13.20 6.65
CA TRP A 49 5.74 -11.85 7.11
C TRP A 49 5.02 -10.75 6.33
N ALA A 50 4.66 -10.98 5.06
CA ALA A 50 3.79 -10.07 4.31
C ALA A 50 2.38 -10.00 4.90
N ASP A 51 1.80 -11.13 5.32
CA ASP A 51 0.52 -11.15 6.05
C ASP A 51 0.61 -10.35 7.35
N ALA A 52 1.72 -10.50 8.09
CA ALA A 52 1.95 -9.73 9.31
C ALA A 52 2.08 -8.22 9.05
N ALA A 53 2.76 -7.82 7.97
CA ALA A 53 2.90 -6.43 7.58
C ALA A 53 1.55 -5.80 7.17
N LEU A 54 0.70 -6.57 6.46
CA LEU A 54 -0.66 -6.15 6.13
C LEU A 54 -1.55 -6.03 7.37
N TYR A 55 -1.45 -6.98 8.30
CA TYR A 55 -2.13 -6.89 9.59
C TYR A 55 -1.73 -5.61 10.35
N GLY A 56 -0.41 -5.36 10.46
CA GLY A 56 0.10 -4.14 11.09
C GLY A 56 -0.42 -2.88 10.41
N THR A 57 -0.46 -2.86 9.07
CA THR A 57 -0.99 -1.72 8.29
C THR A 57 -2.47 -1.49 8.56
N ALA A 58 -3.29 -2.55 8.53
CA ALA A 58 -4.72 -2.46 8.79
C ALA A 58 -5.01 -1.92 10.20
N MET A 59 -4.31 -2.45 11.21
CA MET A 59 -4.45 -2.02 12.59
C MET A 59 -3.93 -0.59 12.83
N ASP A 60 -2.88 -0.19 12.11
CA ASP A 60 -2.37 1.17 12.13
C ASP A 60 -3.38 2.18 11.58
N THR A 61 -4.01 1.86 10.45
CA THR A 61 -5.05 2.70 9.84
C THR A 61 -6.23 2.93 10.80
N ASP A 62 -6.71 1.88 11.46
CA ASP A 62 -7.83 2.01 12.40
C ASP A 62 -7.48 2.79 13.67
N ARG A 63 -6.19 2.85 14.05
CA ARG A 63 -5.72 3.60 15.23
C ARG A 63 -5.38 5.05 14.93
N PHE A 64 -4.81 5.32 13.76
CA PHE A 64 -4.17 6.61 13.43
C PHE A 64 -4.76 7.29 12.20
N GLU A 65 -5.85 6.76 11.66
CA GLU A 65 -6.47 7.18 10.39
C GLU A 65 -5.56 6.89 9.17
N PRO A 66 -6.10 6.91 7.94
CA PRO A 66 -5.31 6.67 6.74
C PRO A 66 -4.16 7.67 6.56
N ARG A 67 -2.94 7.15 6.39
CA ARG A 67 -1.69 7.93 6.27
C ARG A 67 -0.74 7.32 5.22
N PRO A 68 -1.12 7.33 3.92
CA PRO A 68 -0.52 6.50 2.86
C PRO A 68 0.99 6.70 2.64
N THR A 69 1.46 7.91 2.85
CA THR A 69 2.88 8.23 2.80
C THR A 69 3.67 7.51 3.89
N ILE A 70 3.18 7.55 5.14
CA ILE A 70 3.85 6.91 6.28
C ILE A 70 3.82 5.39 6.15
N THR A 71 2.66 4.81 5.83
CA THR A 71 2.50 3.35 5.72
C THR A 71 3.27 2.75 4.55
N SER A 72 3.33 3.43 3.40
CA SER A 72 4.16 2.98 2.28
C SER A 72 5.65 2.96 2.63
N ARG A 73 6.13 3.97 3.36
CA ARG A 73 7.51 3.96 3.89
C ARG A 73 7.74 2.81 4.85
N TYR A 74 6.79 2.49 5.73
CA TYR A 74 6.92 1.33 6.62
C TYR A 74 7.11 0.04 5.84
N LEU A 75 6.22 -0.24 4.87
CA LEU A 75 6.31 -1.43 4.05
C LEU A 75 7.61 -1.45 3.24
N GLY A 76 7.97 -0.35 2.57
CA GLY A 76 9.23 -0.23 1.82
C GLY A 76 10.46 -0.57 2.68
N LEU A 77 10.54 -0.03 3.89
CA LEU A 77 11.67 -0.28 4.80
C LEU A 77 11.66 -1.69 5.42
N ILE A 78 10.49 -2.27 5.70
CA ILE A 78 10.37 -3.66 6.18
C ILE A 78 10.86 -4.63 5.12
N PHE A 79 10.41 -4.48 3.88
CA PHE A 79 10.82 -5.39 2.80
C PHE A 79 12.23 -5.13 2.31
N THR A 80 12.76 -3.90 2.47
CA THR A 80 14.20 -3.66 2.32
C THR A 80 15.00 -4.40 3.39
N ALA A 81 14.56 -4.45 4.65
CA ALA A 81 15.25 -5.19 5.69
C ALA A 81 15.20 -6.71 5.48
N ILE A 82 14.08 -7.23 5.01
CA ILE A 82 13.94 -8.63 4.60
C ILE A 82 14.89 -8.94 3.44
N PHE A 83 14.94 -8.08 2.42
CA PHE A 83 15.86 -8.22 1.28
C PHE A 83 17.32 -8.19 1.71
N ASP A 84 17.75 -7.17 2.47
CA ASP A 84 19.12 -7.04 2.96
C ASP A 84 19.54 -8.27 3.77
N ALA A 85 18.70 -8.77 4.67
CA ALA A 85 18.99 -9.98 5.45
C ALA A 85 19.12 -11.23 4.56
N TRP A 86 18.27 -11.36 3.54
CA TRP A 86 18.35 -12.45 2.58
C TRP A 86 19.62 -12.39 1.73
N THR A 87 20.11 -11.20 1.35
CA THR A 87 21.28 -11.07 0.47
C THR A 87 22.55 -11.73 1.02
N PHE A 88 22.71 -11.84 2.34
CA PHE A 88 23.86 -12.52 2.96
C PHE A 88 23.87 -14.03 2.74
N TYR A 89 22.73 -14.59 2.37
CA TYR A 89 22.52 -16.00 2.07
C TYR A 89 22.25 -16.26 0.59
N ASP A 90 22.29 -15.21 -0.24
CA ASP A 90 22.29 -15.32 -1.68
C ASP A 90 23.72 -15.31 -2.24
N LYS A 91 23.91 -15.93 -3.41
CA LYS A 91 25.22 -16.03 -4.06
C LYS A 91 25.74 -14.65 -4.51
N ASN A 92 24.90 -13.83 -5.10
CA ASN A 92 25.32 -12.64 -5.86
C ASN A 92 24.80 -11.33 -5.27
N ALA A 93 23.61 -11.35 -4.67
CA ALA A 93 22.88 -10.15 -4.29
C ALA A 93 23.64 -9.28 -3.28
N ILE A 94 23.44 -7.98 -3.34
CA ILE A 94 24.14 -6.99 -2.54
C ILE A 94 23.09 -6.27 -1.67
N PRO A 95 23.32 -6.08 -0.37
CA PRO A 95 22.38 -5.34 0.49
C PRO A 95 22.37 -3.86 0.12
N VAL A 96 21.22 -3.22 0.30
CA VAL A 96 21.00 -1.78 0.09
C VAL A 96 21.73 -0.97 1.15
N TYR A 97 21.54 -1.30 2.43
CA TYR A 97 22.06 -0.51 3.56
C TYR A 97 23.08 -1.25 4.41
N ALA A 98 22.86 -2.54 4.66
CA ALA A 98 23.69 -3.34 5.55
C ALA A 98 25.04 -3.73 4.91
N THR A 99 25.93 -2.77 4.69
CA THR A 99 27.24 -3.01 4.08
C THR A 99 28.32 -3.36 5.12
N GLY A 100 29.44 -3.94 4.67
CA GLY A 100 30.59 -4.27 5.54
C GLY A 100 30.45 -5.56 6.35
N ILE A 101 29.41 -6.36 6.10
CA ILE A 101 29.23 -7.70 6.65
C ILE A 101 29.60 -8.71 5.56
N GLU A 102 30.33 -9.77 5.91
CA GLU A 102 30.69 -10.83 4.96
C GLU A 102 29.48 -11.71 4.63
N LYS A 103 29.33 -12.04 3.34
CA LYS A 103 28.37 -13.07 2.89
C LYS A 103 28.66 -14.40 3.57
N ARG A 104 27.61 -15.16 3.86
CA ARG A 104 27.74 -16.50 4.43
C ARG A 104 28.29 -17.47 3.39
N SER A 105 29.01 -18.48 3.87
CA SER A 105 29.60 -19.50 3.01
C SER A 105 28.53 -20.26 2.25
N ILE A 106 28.85 -20.84 1.09
CA ILE A 106 27.88 -21.59 0.25
C ILE A 106 27.17 -22.68 1.07
N ALA A 107 27.87 -23.33 2.01
CA ALA A 107 27.28 -24.35 2.89
C ALA A 107 26.21 -23.80 3.84
N GLU A 108 26.27 -22.51 4.16
CA GLU A 108 25.32 -21.83 5.04
C GLU A 108 24.17 -21.14 4.28
N GLN A 109 24.23 -21.07 2.95
CA GLN A 109 23.19 -20.51 2.08
C GLN A 109 21.98 -21.46 1.95
N THR A 110 21.47 -21.91 3.08
CA THR A 110 20.33 -22.84 3.19
C THR A 110 19.03 -22.07 3.34
N VAL A 111 17.91 -22.67 2.90
CA VAL A 111 16.56 -22.09 3.09
C VAL A 111 16.30 -21.79 4.56
N LYS A 112 16.66 -22.70 5.48
CA LYS A 112 16.47 -22.50 6.92
C LYS A 112 17.16 -21.24 7.45
N ASN A 113 18.40 -20.99 7.03
CA ASN A 113 19.12 -19.80 7.47
C ASN A 113 18.54 -18.52 6.84
N LYS A 114 18.08 -18.59 5.59
CA LYS A 114 17.34 -17.49 4.95
C LYS A 114 16.08 -17.16 5.74
N GLU A 115 15.24 -18.16 6.02
CA GLU A 115 13.99 -18.03 6.79
C GLU A 115 14.24 -17.41 8.17
N GLU A 116 15.28 -17.87 8.89
CA GLU A 116 15.63 -17.32 10.19
C GLU A 116 16.09 -15.86 10.08
N ALA A 117 17.02 -15.55 9.18
CA ALA A 117 17.56 -14.19 9.03
C ALA A 117 16.48 -13.18 8.66
N ILE A 118 15.64 -13.48 7.66
CA ILE A 118 14.55 -12.57 7.28
C ILE A 118 13.51 -12.43 8.40
N SER A 119 13.28 -13.47 9.21
CA SER A 119 12.30 -13.42 10.29
C SER A 119 12.73 -12.47 11.41
N TYR A 120 14.02 -12.47 11.76
CA TYR A 120 14.53 -11.50 12.70
C TYR A 120 14.53 -10.09 12.12
N ALA A 121 14.87 -9.92 10.83
CA ALA A 121 14.80 -8.60 10.19
C ALA A 121 13.37 -8.04 10.22
N ALA A 122 12.40 -8.84 9.75
CA ALA A 122 10.98 -8.50 9.72
C ALA A 122 10.44 -8.17 11.11
N LEU A 123 10.68 -9.03 12.12
CA LEU A 123 10.21 -8.82 13.49
C LEU A 123 10.69 -7.49 14.06
N ARG A 124 11.96 -7.12 13.83
CA ARG A 124 12.55 -5.89 14.39
C ARG A 124 11.97 -4.65 13.71
N THR A 125 11.89 -4.64 12.38
CA THR A 125 11.29 -3.50 11.66
C THR A 125 9.79 -3.38 11.89
N LEU A 126 9.04 -4.48 11.95
CA LEU A 126 7.61 -4.46 12.27
C LEU A 126 7.36 -3.93 13.69
N ASN A 127 8.16 -4.33 14.67
CA ASN A 127 8.07 -3.78 16.03
C ASN A 127 8.42 -2.29 16.10
N GLU A 128 9.27 -1.79 15.21
CA GLU A 128 9.60 -0.36 15.15
C GLU A 128 8.42 0.44 14.58
N TYR A 129 7.93 0.04 13.41
CA TYR A 129 6.96 0.83 12.65
C TYR A 129 5.52 0.62 13.11
N TYR A 130 5.19 -0.59 13.57
CA TYR A 130 3.88 -0.99 14.10
C TYR A 130 3.99 -1.42 15.56
N TYR A 131 4.66 -0.61 16.40
CA TYR A 131 4.98 -0.94 17.80
C TYR A 131 3.78 -1.40 18.64
N SER A 132 2.57 -0.92 18.31
CA SER A 132 1.32 -1.28 18.99
C SER A 132 0.91 -2.75 18.78
N ASP A 133 1.44 -3.41 17.76
CA ASP A 133 1.16 -4.80 17.40
C ASP A 133 2.31 -5.77 17.74
N SER A 134 3.30 -5.30 18.51
CA SER A 134 4.51 -6.08 18.81
C SER A 134 4.24 -7.45 19.45
N VAL A 135 3.17 -7.59 20.24
CA VAL A 135 2.77 -8.89 20.81
C VAL A 135 2.38 -9.89 19.72
N TYR A 136 1.68 -9.44 18.68
CA TYR A 136 1.28 -10.28 17.55
C TYR A 136 2.52 -10.77 16.78
N PHE A 137 3.45 -9.87 16.43
CA PHE A 137 4.67 -10.25 15.72
C PHE A 137 5.58 -11.18 16.53
N LYS A 138 5.68 -10.97 17.85
CA LYS A 138 6.45 -11.86 18.73
C LYS A 138 5.84 -13.26 18.84
N ASN A 139 4.51 -13.37 18.79
CA ASN A 139 3.86 -14.68 18.79
C ASN A 139 4.07 -15.39 17.46
N LEU A 140 3.97 -14.68 16.34
CA LEU A 140 4.32 -15.23 15.02
C LEU A 140 5.75 -15.78 14.97
N MET A 141 6.70 -15.06 15.56
CA MET A 141 8.09 -15.53 15.68
C MET A 141 8.21 -16.87 16.44
N LYS A 142 7.42 -17.05 17.51
CA LYS A 142 7.38 -18.31 18.28
C LYS A 142 6.73 -19.43 17.46
N ASP A 143 5.69 -19.13 16.70
CA ASP A 143 5.01 -20.09 15.84
C ASP A 143 5.94 -20.59 14.71
N LEU A 144 6.85 -19.73 14.25
CA LEU A 144 7.94 -20.09 13.34
C LEU A 144 9.10 -20.87 14.03
N GLY A 145 9.06 -21.06 15.35
CA GLY A 145 10.04 -21.81 16.12
C GLY A 145 11.28 -21.01 16.55
N TYR A 146 11.24 -19.68 16.46
CA TYR A 146 12.35 -18.81 16.85
C TYR A 146 12.09 -18.10 18.18
N ASP A 147 13.16 -17.73 18.88
CA ASP A 147 13.07 -16.93 20.11
C ASP A 147 12.91 -15.43 19.77
N PRO A 148 11.72 -14.82 20.00
CA PRO A 148 11.53 -13.40 19.72
C PRO A 148 12.43 -12.49 20.55
N GLU A 149 13.00 -12.96 21.66
CA GLU A 149 13.87 -12.19 22.56
C GLU A 149 15.36 -12.29 22.22
N ASN A 150 15.76 -13.12 21.24
CA ASN A 150 17.14 -13.13 20.76
C ASN A 150 17.49 -11.81 20.05
N ARG A 151 18.34 -10.99 20.68
CA ARG A 151 18.87 -9.70 20.17
C ARG A 151 20.35 -9.78 19.80
N SER A 152 20.91 -10.97 19.60
CA SER A 152 22.30 -11.12 19.15
C SER A 152 22.53 -10.27 17.89
N LEU A 153 23.67 -9.61 17.81
CA LEU A 153 24.14 -8.89 16.63
C LEU A 153 25.35 -9.60 15.99
N GLU A 154 25.57 -10.87 16.34
CA GLU A 154 26.69 -11.68 15.84
C GLU A 154 26.55 -11.90 14.32
N PRO A 155 27.39 -11.28 13.48
CA PRO A 155 27.20 -11.27 12.03
C PRO A 155 27.46 -12.62 11.38
N THR A 156 27.87 -13.63 12.16
CA THR A 156 28.05 -15.00 11.69
C THR A 156 26.85 -15.92 11.89
N THR A 157 25.77 -15.44 12.52
CA THR A 157 24.54 -16.21 12.75
C THR A 157 23.35 -15.62 11.99
N ALA A 158 22.37 -16.45 11.59
CA ALA A 158 21.18 -15.99 10.87
C ALA A 158 20.36 -14.98 11.67
N ALA A 159 20.08 -15.29 12.94
CA ALA A 159 19.43 -14.35 13.85
C ALA A 159 20.22 -13.05 14.01
N GLY A 160 21.55 -13.15 14.14
CA GLY A 160 22.43 -12.00 14.29
C GLY A 160 22.44 -11.09 13.07
N ILE A 161 22.51 -11.66 11.86
CA ILE A 161 22.37 -10.92 10.60
C ILE A 161 21.02 -10.21 10.54
N GLY A 162 19.91 -10.92 10.77
CA GLY A 162 18.58 -10.32 10.71
C GLY A 162 18.41 -9.13 11.68
N ASN A 163 18.86 -9.30 12.92
CA ASN A 163 18.83 -8.22 13.93
C ASN A 163 19.73 -7.03 13.53
N LEU A 164 20.94 -7.29 13.03
CA LEU A 164 21.91 -6.27 12.65
C LEU A 164 21.43 -5.47 11.43
N VAL A 165 20.83 -6.14 10.44
CA VAL A 165 20.22 -5.51 9.26
C VAL A 165 19.10 -4.57 9.68
N ALA A 166 18.15 -5.05 10.48
CA ALA A 166 17.04 -4.22 10.94
C ALA A 166 17.52 -3.01 11.74
N LYS A 167 18.47 -3.21 12.67
CA LYS A 167 19.10 -2.10 13.41
C LYS A 167 19.72 -1.07 12.46
N THR A 168 20.47 -1.54 11.47
CA THR A 168 21.16 -0.66 10.50
C THR A 168 20.16 0.19 9.72
N ILE A 169 19.08 -0.41 9.23
CA ILE A 169 18.05 0.30 8.46
C ILE A 169 17.30 1.30 9.33
N ILE A 170 16.86 0.90 10.53
CA ILE A 170 16.16 1.80 11.46
C ILE A 170 17.03 3.02 11.79
N GLU A 171 18.31 2.80 12.10
CA GLU A 171 19.25 3.88 12.41
C GLU A 171 19.48 4.79 11.20
N ARG A 172 19.75 4.23 10.02
CA ARG A 172 19.96 4.99 8.77
C ARG A 172 18.75 5.83 8.40
N ARG A 173 17.55 5.29 8.61
CA ARG A 173 16.30 5.92 8.18
C ARG A 173 15.65 6.78 9.27
N SER A 174 16.27 6.90 10.44
CA SER A 174 15.72 7.67 11.57
C SER A 174 15.63 9.18 11.32
N HIS A 175 16.43 9.70 10.39
CA HIS A 175 16.51 11.12 10.04
C HIS A 175 16.35 11.37 8.53
N ASP A 176 15.65 10.46 7.85
CA ASP A 176 15.50 10.48 6.39
C ASP A 176 14.49 11.50 5.86
N GLY A 177 14.10 12.51 6.65
CA GLY A 177 13.10 13.51 6.28
C GLY A 177 11.65 13.14 6.64
N ALA A 178 11.33 11.90 7.04
CA ALA A 178 9.97 11.50 7.41
C ALA A 178 9.52 12.02 8.79
N ASN A 179 10.46 12.52 9.60
CA ASN A 179 10.19 13.07 10.94
C ASN A 179 9.46 12.10 11.90
N GLN A 180 9.69 10.79 11.75
CA GLN A 180 9.09 9.74 12.60
C GLN A 180 9.33 9.97 14.09
N TYR A 181 10.53 10.41 14.48
CA TYR A 181 10.90 10.59 15.89
C TYR A 181 10.75 12.03 16.39
N ALA A 182 10.08 12.91 15.63
CA ALA A 182 9.90 14.31 15.97
C ALA A 182 11.21 15.10 16.17
N THR A 183 12.30 14.66 15.52
CA THR A 183 13.65 15.22 15.69
C THR A 183 13.93 16.41 14.78
N ALA A 184 13.11 16.63 13.74
CA ALA A 184 13.29 17.79 12.87
C ALA A 184 13.03 19.11 13.64
N PRO A 185 13.82 20.17 13.36
CA PRO A 185 13.54 21.49 13.92
C PRO A 185 12.12 21.97 13.56
N GLY A 186 11.32 22.34 14.55
CA GLY A 186 9.93 22.77 14.34
C GLY A 186 8.86 21.69 14.53
N SER A 187 9.25 20.43 14.80
CA SER A 187 8.34 19.28 14.96
C SER A 187 7.42 19.33 16.19
N LYS A 188 7.62 20.28 17.11
CA LYS A 188 6.87 20.42 18.37
C LYS A 188 6.84 19.12 19.21
N GLY A 189 7.84 18.26 19.07
CA GLY A 189 7.91 16.97 19.76
C GLY A 189 6.86 15.95 19.31
N MET A 190 6.16 16.17 18.19
CA MET A 190 5.15 15.26 17.66
C MET A 190 5.69 14.47 16.47
N PRO A 191 5.63 13.12 16.50
CA PRO A 191 5.94 12.27 15.35
C PRO A 191 5.19 12.70 14.10
N TYR A 192 5.88 12.71 12.97
CA TYR A 192 5.33 13.06 11.66
C TYR A 192 4.74 14.48 11.55
N PHE A 193 5.04 15.35 12.50
CA PHE A 193 4.60 16.74 12.43
C PHE A 193 5.19 17.45 11.22
N ASP A 194 4.40 18.36 10.62
CA ASP A 194 4.91 19.20 9.54
C ASP A 194 5.94 20.21 10.04
N TYR A 195 7.21 19.94 9.73
CA TYR A 195 8.34 20.82 10.04
C TYR A 195 8.62 21.86 8.95
N THR A 196 7.93 21.79 7.80
CA THR A 196 8.08 22.75 6.68
C THR A 196 7.13 23.93 6.77
N GLN A 197 6.16 23.88 7.69
CA GLN A 197 5.15 24.93 7.89
C GLN A 197 4.37 25.23 6.60
N TYR A 198 3.99 24.17 5.89
CA TYR A 198 3.12 24.30 4.74
C TYR A 198 1.83 25.00 5.14
N ASN A 199 1.51 26.06 4.41
CA ASN A 199 0.31 26.85 4.63
C ASN A 199 -0.46 26.98 3.32
N PRO A 200 -1.64 26.34 3.17
CA PRO A 200 -2.41 26.41 1.95
C PRO A 200 -2.86 27.86 1.69
N LYS A 201 -2.92 28.25 0.41
CA LYS A 201 -3.37 29.61 0.04
C LYS A 201 -4.84 29.86 0.39
N ASN A 202 -5.65 28.81 0.35
CA ASN A 202 -7.04 28.84 0.76
C ASN A 202 -7.18 28.30 2.19
N SER A 203 -8.03 28.93 3.00
CA SER A 203 -8.46 28.34 4.28
C SER A 203 -9.67 27.44 4.07
N VAL A 204 -10.05 26.67 5.09
CA VAL A 204 -11.25 25.83 5.04
C VAL A 204 -12.53 26.65 4.77
N ASP A 205 -12.56 27.91 5.20
CA ASP A 205 -13.73 28.80 5.08
C ASP A 205 -13.66 29.73 3.85
N ILE A 206 -12.46 30.07 3.36
CA ILE A 206 -12.27 31.12 2.34
C ILE A 206 -11.49 30.58 1.15
N MET A 207 -12.13 30.64 -0.03
CA MET A 207 -11.51 30.40 -1.33
C MET A 207 -10.93 31.71 -1.87
N VAL A 208 -9.61 31.88 -1.77
CA VAL A 208 -8.86 33.04 -2.28
C VAL A 208 -8.38 32.80 -3.72
N ASP A 209 -7.99 31.56 -4.05
CA ASP A 209 -7.43 31.18 -5.33
C ASP A 209 -7.96 29.80 -5.74
N LEU A 210 -8.87 29.77 -6.71
CA LEU A 210 -9.51 28.55 -7.20
C LEU A 210 -8.52 27.54 -7.79
N LYS A 211 -7.33 27.98 -8.25
CA LYS A 211 -6.30 27.07 -8.75
C LYS A 211 -5.63 26.28 -7.63
N ARG A 212 -5.65 26.80 -6.40
CA ARG A 212 -4.93 26.22 -5.27
C ARG A 212 -5.78 25.26 -4.46
N TRP A 213 -5.16 24.29 -3.80
CA TRP A 213 -5.86 23.37 -2.92
C TRP A 213 -6.57 24.12 -1.79
N GLN A 214 -7.68 23.56 -1.33
CA GLN A 214 -8.43 24.06 -0.20
C GLN A 214 -8.74 22.89 0.75
N PRO A 215 -8.38 23.00 2.05
CA PRO A 215 -8.82 22.03 3.05
C PRO A 215 -10.35 22.03 3.21
N LYS A 216 -10.91 20.94 3.73
CA LYS A 216 -12.37 20.76 3.85
C LYS A 216 -12.74 20.23 5.22
N TYR A 217 -13.92 20.64 5.71
CA TYR A 217 -14.49 20.07 6.92
C TYR A 217 -14.95 18.64 6.67
N PHE A 218 -14.47 17.70 7.49
CA PHE A 218 -15.00 16.34 7.60
C PHE A 218 -15.87 16.26 8.83
N LYS A 219 -16.68 15.20 8.93
CA LYS A 219 -17.47 14.91 10.13
C LYS A 219 -17.10 13.56 10.68
N ASN A 220 -16.75 13.52 11.96
CA ASN A 220 -16.48 12.24 12.62
C ASN A 220 -17.79 11.47 12.89
N LYS A 221 -17.69 10.24 13.41
CA LYS A 221 -18.86 9.39 13.75
C LYS A 221 -19.86 10.05 14.73
N ALA A 222 -19.42 11.04 15.50
CA ALA A 222 -20.28 11.81 16.40
C ALA A 222 -20.90 13.07 15.75
N GLY A 223 -20.70 13.26 14.44
CA GLY A 223 -21.19 14.42 13.68
C GLY A 223 -20.39 15.71 13.90
N LYS A 224 -19.29 15.68 14.67
CA LYS A 224 -18.47 16.86 14.92
C LYS A 224 -17.61 17.17 13.69
N LYS A 225 -17.67 18.43 13.25
CA LYS A 225 -16.83 18.95 12.17
C LYS A 225 -15.37 19.12 12.62
N TYR A 226 -14.43 18.78 11.74
CA TYR A 226 -12.99 19.05 11.92
C TYR A 226 -12.32 19.27 10.55
N ASP A 227 -11.17 19.94 10.56
CA ASP A 227 -10.30 20.12 9.39
C ASP A 227 -9.02 19.27 9.60
N PRO A 228 -8.77 18.25 8.77
CA PRO A 228 -7.58 17.41 8.90
C PRO A 228 -6.26 18.11 8.50
N GLY A 229 -6.30 19.25 7.82
CA GLY A 229 -5.10 19.89 7.25
C GLY A 229 -4.46 19.06 6.13
N CYS A 230 -3.30 19.50 5.62
CA CYS A 230 -2.58 18.75 4.59
C CYS A 230 -1.81 17.59 5.21
N LEU A 231 -2.05 16.36 4.72
CA LEU A 231 -1.30 15.19 5.19
C LEU A 231 0.15 15.26 4.70
N THR A 232 1.09 15.25 5.66
CA THR A 232 2.55 15.15 5.43
C THR A 232 3.09 15.97 4.26
N PRO A 233 2.90 17.31 4.25
CA PRO A 233 3.24 18.18 3.10
C PRO A 233 4.75 18.36 2.84
N TYR A 234 5.58 17.66 3.61
CA TYR A 234 7.02 17.63 3.52
C TYR A 234 7.55 16.32 2.93
N TRP A 235 6.68 15.40 2.50
CA TRP A 235 7.09 14.04 2.13
C TRP A 235 8.07 13.97 0.95
N GLN A 236 8.11 15.00 0.11
CA GLN A 236 9.12 15.18 -0.93
C GLN A 236 10.55 15.33 -0.40
N ASN A 237 10.72 15.62 0.90
CA ASN A 237 12.01 15.67 1.56
C ASN A 237 12.43 14.30 2.12
N VAL A 238 11.58 13.29 2.02
CA VAL A 238 11.97 11.93 2.42
C VAL A 238 13.02 11.41 1.44
N GLU A 239 14.14 10.93 1.95
CA GLU A 239 15.21 10.34 1.15
C GLU A 239 14.65 9.12 0.37
N PRO A 240 14.70 9.09 -0.97
CA PRO A 240 14.28 7.91 -1.72
C PRO A 240 15.19 6.69 -1.45
N ILE A 241 14.75 5.50 -1.85
CA ILE A 241 15.61 4.30 -1.85
C ILE A 241 16.38 4.20 -3.18
N ALA A 242 15.69 4.39 -4.31
CA ALA A 242 16.20 4.14 -5.65
C ALA A 242 16.20 5.38 -6.55
N LEU A 243 15.32 6.36 -6.28
CA LEU A 243 15.32 7.63 -7.01
C LEU A 243 16.50 8.52 -6.60
N ASP A 244 17.01 9.31 -7.54
CA ASP A 244 18.04 10.32 -7.27
C ASP A 244 17.48 11.51 -6.46
N SER A 245 16.19 11.83 -6.69
CA SER A 245 15.47 12.87 -5.96
C SER A 245 13.96 12.71 -6.12
N ALA A 246 13.18 13.28 -5.21
CA ALA A 246 11.72 13.30 -5.32
C ALA A 246 11.21 13.98 -6.60
N ALA A 247 11.99 14.91 -7.16
CA ALA A 247 11.62 15.66 -8.35
C ALA A 247 12.04 15.00 -9.68
N GLN A 248 12.73 13.85 -9.63
CA GLN A 248 13.37 13.20 -10.79
C GLN A 248 12.42 13.05 -11.97
N PHE A 249 11.17 12.66 -11.70
CA PHE A 249 10.14 12.42 -12.71
C PHE A 249 8.94 13.37 -12.60
N ARG A 250 9.09 14.54 -11.94
CA ARG A 250 7.97 15.48 -11.76
C ARG A 250 7.27 15.75 -13.09
N PRO A 251 5.95 15.43 -13.21
CA PRO A 251 5.20 15.68 -14.43
C PRO A 251 5.10 17.18 -14.76
N GLY A 252 4.73 17.49 -16.00
CA GLY A 252 4.39 18.85 -16.42
C GLY A 252 3.21 19.45 -15.64
N PRO A 253 2.86 20.73 -15.87
CA PRO A 253 1.80 21.38 -15.09
C PRO A 253 0.42 20.78 -15.36
N PRO A 254 -0.50 20.80 -14.36
CA PRO A 254 -1.90 20.45 -14.56
C PRO A 254 -2.61 21.45 -15.50
N PRO A 255 -3.79 21.10 -16.04
CA PRO A 255 -4.59 22.01 -16.86
C PRO A 255 -4.81 23.38 -16.23
N THR A 256 -4.84 24.43 -17.04
CA THR A 256 -5.17 25.79 -16.56
C THR A 256 -6.67 25.95 -16.35
N MET A 257 -7.06 26.89 -15.49
CA MET A 257 -8.47 27.13 -15.13
C MET A 257 -9.34 27.51 -16.34
N ASP A 258 -8.77 28.10 -17.38
CA ASP A 258 -9.45 28.54 -18.60
C ASP A 258 -9.38 27.51 -19.75
N SER A 259 -8.64 26.42 -19.58
CA SER A 259 -8.44 25.42 -20.62
C SER A 259 -9.73 24.65 -20.95
N GLU A 260 -9.91 24.32 -22.23
CA GLU A 260 -10.98 23.41 -22.66
C GLU A 260 -10.80 22.01 -22.09
N GLN A 261 -9.55 21.57 -21.91
CA GLN A 261 -9.24 20.29 -21.27
C GLN A 261 -9.85 20.21 -19.87
N LEU A 262 -9.67 21.23 -19.02
CA LEU A 262 -10.24 21.22 -17.68
C LEU A 262 -11.77 21.16 -17.72
N LYS A 263 -12.42 21.90 -18.64
CA LYS A 263 -13.88 21.87 -18.77
C LYS A 263 -14.40 20.49 -19.15
N VAL A 264 -13.71 19.81 -20.05
CA VAL A 264 -14.04 18.44 -20.47
C VAL A 264 -13.88 17.45 -19.32
N GLU A 265 -12.75 17.49 -18.61
CA GLU A 265 -12.49 16.58 -17.50
C GLU A 265 -13.40 16.83 -16.28
N LEU A 266 -13.82 18.08 -16.02
CA LEU A 266 -14.83 18.35 -14.99
C LEU A 266 -16.22 17.87 -15.40
N ALA A 267 -16.58 17.98 -16.69
CA ALA A 267 -17.81 17.42 -17.19
C ALA A 267 -17.83 15.89 -17.05
N GLU A 268 -16.69 15.23 -17.29
CA GLU A 268 -16.51 13.80 -17.07
C GLU A 268 -16.75 13.40 -15.60
N VAL A 269 -16.14 14.11 -14.65
CA VAL A 269 -16.36 13.88 -13.20
C VAL A 269 -17.84 13.97 -12.84
N VAL A 270 -18.54 15.00 -13.35
CA VAL A 270 -19.98 15.18 -13.08
C VAL A 270 -20.80 14.07 -13.73
N SER A 271 -20.53 13.73 -15.00
CA SER A 271 -21.30 12.70 -15.73
C SER A 271 -21.12 11.31 -15.14
N MET A 272 -19.92 10.97 -14.64
CA MET A 272 -19.68 9.65 -14.04
C MET A 272 -20.47 9.43 -12.75
N GLN A 273 -20.78 10.49 -12.01
CA GLN A 273 -21.68 10.38 -10.87
C GLN A 273 -23.16 10.40 -11.25
N GLU A 274 -23.52 11.03 -12.37
CA GLU A 274 -24.91 11.06 -12.84
C GLU A 274 -25.42 9.65 -13.19
N ASP A 275 -24.55 8.85 -13.81
CA ASP A 275 -24.85 7.49 -14.30
C ASP A 275 -24.06 6.41 -13.54
N MET A 276 -23.74 6.66 -12.27
CA MET A 276 -22.97 5.73 -11.44
C MET A 276 -23.71 4.40 -11.25
N SER A 277 -23.18 3.34 -11.85
CA SER A 277 -23.69 1.98 -11.71
C SER A 277 -23.26 1.34 -10.40
N ASP A 278 -23.87 0.21 -10.03
CA ASP A 278 -23.41 -0.58 -8.88
C ASP A 278 -21.99 -1.12 -9.07
N TYR A 279 -21.58 -1.39 -10.32
CA TYR A 279 -20.19 -1.72 -10.63
C TYR A 279 -19.25 -0.56 -10.31
N ASP A 280 -19.61 0.67 -10.67
CA ASP A 280 -18.81 1.86 -10.39
C ASP A 280 -18.70 2.11 -8.90
N LYS A 281 -19.80 1.98 -8.14
CA LYS A 281 -19.78 2.06 -6.67
C LYS A 281 -18.82 1.02 -6.08
N ALA A 282 -18.95 -0.23 -6.49
CA ALA A 282 -18.10 -1.31 -6.03
C ALA A 282 -16.61 -1.05 -6.36
N LEU A 283 -16.30 -0.56 -7.56
CA LEU A 283 -14.93 -0.24 -7.94
C LEU A 283 -14.35 0.94 -7.12
N VAL A 284 -15.13 2.01 -6.93
CA VAL A 284 -14.75 3.16 -6.10
C VAL A 284 -14.47 2.71 -4.67
N GLU A 285 -15.35 1.89 -4.10
CA GLU A 285 -15.23 1.40 -2.73
C GLU A 285 -14.05 0.44 -2.55
N PHE A 286 -13.87 -0.49 -3.46
CA PHE A 286 -12.73 -1.42 -3.43
C PHE A 286 -11.39 -0.69 -3.46
N MET A 287 -11.26 0.33 -4.32
CA MET A 287 -10.02 1.08 -4.48
C MET A 287 -9.80 2.13 -3.38
N ARG A 288 -10.87 2.69 -2.80
CA ARG A 288 -10.79 3.58 -1.63
C ARG A 288 -10.46 2.81 -0.35
N ASP A 289 -10.87 1.56 -0.28
CA ASP A 289 -10.82 0.72 0.91
C ASP A 289 -11.79 1.22 2.02
N GLY A 290 -11.83 0.51 3.15
CA GLY A 290 -12.72 0.78 4.27
C GLY A 290 -12.03 0.63 5.64
N PRO A 291 -12.79 0.26 6.69
CA PRO A 291 -12.19 -0.12 7.98
C PRO A 291 -11.14 -1.22 7.80
N LEU A 292 -10.08 -1.21 8.61
CA LEU A 292 -8.93 -2.11 8.48
C LEU A 292 -8.22 -1.99 7.11
N SER A 293 -8.24 -0.79 6.52
CA SER A 293 -7.60 -0.54 5.24
C SER A 293 -6.09 -0.79 5.29
N VAL A 294 -5.59 -1.49 4.28
CA VAL A 294 -4.14 -1.69 4.06
C VAL A 294 -3.53 -0.58 3.19
N GLN A 295 -4.34 0.40 2.79
CA GLN A 295 -3.98 1.54 1.96
C GLN A 295 -3.35 1.10 0.62
N GLN A 296 -2.86 2.02 -0.19
CA GLN A 296 -2.52 1.71 -1.59
C GLN A 296 -1.29 0.79 -1.68
N ALA A 297 -0.24 1.06 -0.89
CA ALA A 297 0.95 0.21 -0.87
C ALA A 297 0.65 -1.21 -0.39
N GLY A 298 -0.19 -1.37 0.64
CA GLY A 298 -0.62 -2.68 1.12
C GLY A 298 -1.59 -3.39 0.17
N HIS A 299 -2.42 -2.67 -0.59
CA HIS A 299 -3.25 -3.27 -1.63
C HIS A 299 -2.37 -3.97 -2.68
N TRP A 300 -1.32 -3.28 -3.14
CA TRP A 300 -0.37 -3.87 -4.09
C TRP A 300 0.49 -4.98 -3.47
N LEU A 301 0.71 -4.99 -2.16
CA LEU A 301 1.29 -6.14 -1.45
C LEU A 301 0.35 -7.35 -1.46
N LYS A 302 -0.96 -7.16 -1.23
CA LYS A 302 -1.96 -8.24 -1.37
C LYS A 302 -1.98 -8.81 -2.78
N PHE A 303 -1.88 -7.95 -3.80
CA PHE A 303 -1.78 -8.40 -5.19
C PHE A 303 -0.49 -9.20 -5.43
N SER A 304 0.64 -8.79 -4.85
CA SER A 304 1.87 -9.59 -4.88
C SER A 304 1.71 -10.95 -4.18
N GLN A 305 1.01 -11.01 -3.04
CA GLN A 305 0.70 -12.29 -2.37
C GLN A 305 -0.14 -13.22 -3.23
N PHE A 306 -1.15 -12.68 -3.93
CA PHE A 306 -1.92 -13.46 -4.89
C PHE A 306 -1.03 -14.07 -5.97
N ILE A 307 -0.06 -13.30 -6.51
CA ILE A 307 0.91 -13.83 -7.49
C ILE A 307 1.75 -14.96 -6.88
N SER A 308 2.25 -14.78 -5.66
CA SER A 308 3.00 -15.81 -4.93
C SER A 308 2.21 -17.12 -4.81
N GLU A 309 0.94 -17.04 -4.40
CA GLU A 309 0.06 -18.19 -4.24
C GLU A 309 -0.28 -18.89 -5.56
N ARG A 310 -0.57 -18.09 -6.60
CA ARG A 310 -0.91 -18.55 -7.95
C ARG A 310 0.26 -19.30 -8.58
N ASP A 311 1.46 -18.71 -8.51
CA ASP A 311 2.65 -19.20 -9.22
C ASP A 311 3.53 -20.11 -8.35
N LYS A 312 3.15 -20.34 -7.09
CA LYS A 312 3.87 -21.17 -6.13
C LYS A 312 5.32 -20.70 -5.94
N HIS A 313 5.47 -19.41 -5.71
CA HIS A 313 6.77 -18.80 -5.43
C HIS A 313 7.44 -19.45 -4.23
N THR A 314 8.75 -19.61 -4.35
CA THR A 314 9.67 -19.92 -3.27
C THR A 314 9.93 -18.70 -2.39
N LEU A 315 10.63 -18.92 -1.29
CA LEU A 315 11.09 -17.84 -0.42
C LEU A 315 11.86 -16.74 -1.17
N ASP A 316 12.79 -17.15 -2.04
CA ASP A 316 13.69 -16.22 -2.74
C ASP A 316 12.91 -15.35 -3.72
N GLU A 317 11.95 -15.93 -4.44
CA GLU A 317 11.08 -15.20 -5.38
C GLU A 317 10.21 -14.17 -4.65
N ASP A 318 9.66 -14.51 -3.49
CA ASP A 318 8.84 -13.59 -2.71
C ASP A 318 9.64 -12.46 -2.07
N VAL A 319 10.81 -12.75 -1.50
CA VAL A 319 11.70 -11.70 -0.97
C VAL A 319 12.03 -10.68 -2.06
N LYS A 320 12.37 -11.17 -3.26
CA LYS A 320 12.70 -10.35 -4.42
C LYS A 320 11.50 -9.53 -4.91
N MET A 321 10.35 -10.16 -5.09
CA MET A 321 9.12 -9.50 -5.58
C MET A 321 8.62 -8.43 -4.60
N TYR A 322 8.49 -8.76 -3.31
CA TYR A 322 7.96 -7.82 -2.33
C TYR A 322 8.89 -6.63 -2.13
N PHE A 323 10.20 -6.84 -2.18
CA PHE A 323 11.19 -5.75 -2.14
C PHE A 323 11.00 -4.79 -3.31
N LEU A 324 10.92 -5.30 -4.54
CA LEU A 324 10.74 -4.48 -5.74
C LEU A 324 9.44 -3.67 -5.68
N VAL A 325 8.31 -4.32 -5.36
CA VAL A 325 6.99 -3.67 -5.34
C VAL A 325 6.90 -2.64 -4.22
N GLN A 326 7.37 -2.95 -3.01
CA GLN A 326 7.24 -2.04 -1.87
C GLN A 326 8.25 -0.89 -1.91
N THR A 327 9.42 -1.09 -2.52
CA THR A 327 10.35 0.01 -2.85
C THR A 327 9.72 0.96 -3.87
N THR A 328 9.10 0.40 -4.92
CA THR A 328 8.36 1.18 -5.93
C THR A 328 7.22 1.99 -5.31
N ALA A 329 6.46 1.40 -4.38
CA ALA A 329 5.39 2.10 -3.68
C ALA A 329 5.90 3.26 -2.81
N MET A 330 6.98 3.03 -2.05
CA MET A 330 7.60 4.06 -1.20
C MET A 330 8.11 5.25 -2.03
N ASP A 331 8.96 4.98 -3.01
CA ASP A 331 9.55 6.01 -3.86
C ASP A 331 8.49 6.70 -4.74
N GLY A 332 7.46 5.96 -5.17
CA GLY A 332 6.31 6.50 -5.90
C GLY A 332 5.55 7.54 -5.08
N PHE A 333 5.37 7.31 -3.78
CA PHE A 333 4.73 8.31 -2.90
C PHE A 333 5.61 9.55 -2.68
N ILE A 334 6.93 9.39 -2.61
CA ILE A 334 7.87 10.50 -2.51
C ILE A 334 7.77 11.39 -3.75
N ALA A 335 7.83 10.81 -4.95
CA ALA A 335 7.70 11.54 -6.21
C ALA A 335 6.30 12.15 -6.42
N CYS A 336 5.25 11.45 -5.97
CA CYS A 336 3.89 11.95 -6.00
C CYS A 336 3.73 13.20 -5.12
N TRP A 337 4.24 13.17 -3.88
CA TRP A 337 4.13 14.30 -2.96
C TRP A 337 4.93 15.51 -3.43
N ASP A 338 6.08 15.29 -4.08
CA ASP A 338 6.81 16.37 -4.75
C ASP A 338 5.91 17.14 -5.74
N SER A 339 5.22 16.41 -6.62
CA SER A 339 4.29 17.02 -7.58
C SER A 339 3.12 17.74 -6.89
N LYS A 340 2.53 17.09 -5.88
CA LYS A 340 1.39 17.65 -5.13
C LYS A 340 1.71 18.99 -4.49
N ILE A 341 2.86 19.07 -3.83
CA ILE A 341 3.26 20.28 -3.09
C ILE A 341 3.80 21.35 -4.05
N TYR A 342 4.49 20.94 -5.12
CA TYR A 342 4.96 21.88 -6.13
C TYR A 342 3.81 22.62 -6.84
N TYR A 343 2.76 21.89 -7.25
CA TYR A 343 1.64 22.48 -7.97
C TYR A 343 0.54 23.01 -7.05
N ASP A 344 0.38 22.47 -5.85
CA ASP A 344 -0.67 22.80 -4.88
C ASP A 344 -2.05 22.92 -5.56
N TYR A 345 -2.38 21.94 -6.42
CA TYR A 345 -3.51 22.06 -7.35
C TYR A 345 -4.85 21.72 -6.69
N ALA A 346 -5.90 22.45 -7.08
CA ALA A 346 -7.26 22.30 -6.58
C ALA A 346 -7.87 20.92 -6.87
N ARG A 347 -8.75 20.47 -5.98
CA ARG A 347 -9.53 19.23 -6.08
C ARG A 347 -10.79 19.44 -6.91
N PRO A 348 -11.35 18.39 -7.53
CA PRO A 348 -12.65 18.47 -8.24
C PRO A 348 -13.75 19.10 -7.39
N TYR A 349 -13.79 18.86 -6.08
CA TYR A 349 -14.74 19.52 -5.17
C TYR A 349 -14.81 21.03 -5.35
N ALA A 350 -13.67 21.72 -5.27
CA ALA A 350 -13.62 23.18 -5.41
C ALA A 350 -13.99 23.62 -6.83
N LEU A 351 -13.54 22.85 -7.82
CA LEU A 351 -13.70 23.18 -9.23
C LEU A 351 -15.15 22.98 -9.70
N VAL A 352 -15.80 21.86 -9.39
CA VAL A 352 -17.21 21.62 -9.70
C VAL A 352 -18.09 22.68 -9.04
N HIS A 353 -17.86 22.98 -7.74
CA HIS A 353 -18.60 24.02 -7.04
C HIS A 353 -18.51 25.38 -7.73
N SER A 354 -17.35 25.72 -8.32
CA SER A 354 -17.18 26.99 -9.02
C SER A 354 -17.76 26.99 -10.44
N PHE A 355 -17.45 25.95 -11.24
CA PHE A 355 -17.81 25.87 -12.66
C PHE A 355 -19.28 25.50 -12.89
N TYR A 356 -19.94 24.89 -11.88
CA TYR A 356 -21.32 24.42 -11.94
C TYR A 356 -22.26 25.11 -10.93
N LYS A 357 -21.83 26.17 -10.22
CA LYS A 357 -22.65 26.86 -9.20
C LYS A 357 -24.08 27.21 -9.64
N ASP A 358 -24.25 27.64 -10.89
CA ASP A 358 -25.55 28.08 -11.45
C ASP A 358 -26.22 26.97 -12.29
N LYS A 359 -25.70 25.75 -12.22
CA LYS A 359 -26.21 24.58 -12.96
C LYS A 359 -26.85 23.59 -11.99
N LYS A 360 -27.87 22.90 -12.49
CA LYS A 360 -28.43 21.71 -11.85
C LYS A 360 -27.70 20.49 -12.38
N ILE A 361 -27.24 19.60 -11.49
CA ILE A 361 -26.56 18.35 -11.85
C ILE A 361 -27.18 17.20 -11.05
N LYS A 362 -27.24 16.02 -11.66
CA LYS A 362 -27.65 14.79 -10.98
C LYS A 362 -26.40 14.12 -10.42
N CYS A 363 -26.40 13.84 -9.12
CA CYS A 363 -25.28 13.17 -8.46
C CYS A 363 -25.75 12.47 -7.19
N TRP A 364 -24.85 11.76 -6.53
CA TRP A 364 -25.05 11.28 -5.17
C TRP A 364 -25.18 12.48 -4.21
N ALA A 365 -26.27 12.54 -3.45
CA ALA A 365 -26.62 13.68 -2.59
C ALA A 365 -26.18 13.49 -1.13
N GLY A 366 -25.44 12.41 -0.84
CA GLY A 366 -24.98 12.03 0.49
C GLY A 366 -25.67 10.76 1.02
N ASP A 367 -25.08 10.21 2.07
CA ASP A 367 -25.55 9.01 2.76
C ASP A 367 -27.02 9.15 3.18
N GLY A 368 -27.82 8.12 2.89
CA GLY A 368 -29.26 8.07 3.15
C GLY A 368 -30.12 9.04 2.31
N LYS A 369 -29.54 9.69 1.29
CA LYS A 369 -30.26 10.58 0.37
C LYS A 369 -30.28 10.06 -1.07
N GLY A 370 -29.41 9.12 -1.43
CA GLY A 370 -29.36 8.57 -2.79
C GLY A 370 -29.00 9.60 -3.86
N PHE A 371 -29.41 9.34 -5.10
CA PHE A 371 -29.06 10.15 -6.27
C PHE A 371 -30.17 11.15 -6.63
N HIS A 372 -29.83 12.44 -6.64
CA HIS A 372 -30.78 13.54 -6.86
C HIS A 372 -30.20 14.66 -7.70
N THR A 373 -31.08 15.48 -8.28
CA THR A 373 -30.69 16.73 -8.93
C THR A 373 -30.48 17.82 -7.87
N VAL A 374 -29.26 18.30 -7.75
CA VAL A 374 -28.83 19.35 -6.81
C VAL A 374 -28.27 20.56 -7.57
N ASN A 375 -28.07 21.70 -6.89
CA ASN A 375 -27.24 22.76 -7.45
C ASN A 375 -25.77 22.30 -7.48
N GLY A 376 -24.98 22.73 -8.46
CA GLY A 376 -23.58 22.32 -8.56
C GLY A 376 -22.70 22.73 -7.38
N ASP A 377 -23.07 23.76 -6.63
CA ASP A 377 -22.44 24.15 -5.36
C ASP A 377 -22.81 23.25 -4.17
N GLN A 378 -23.72 22.30 -4.37
CA GLN A 378 -24.07 21.24 -3.42
C GLN A 378 -23.50 19.87 -3.82
N TRP A 379 -22.76 19.80 -4.92
CA TRP A 379 -22.12 18.57 -5.38
C TRP A 379 -21.18 17.99 -4.31
N MET A 380 -21.10 16.67 -4.23
CA MET A 380 -20.11 16.01 -3.38
C MET A 380 -19.55 14.73 -4.00
N PRO A 381 -18.27 14.39 -3.71
CA PRO A 381 -17.69 13.09 -4.05
C PRO A 381 -18.52 11.94 -3.49
N TYR A 382 -18.49 10.78 -4.16
CA TYR A 382 -19.09 9.54 -3.66
C TYR A 382 -18.19 8.99 -2.55
N SER A 383 -18.42 9.47 -1.34
CA SER A 383 -17.54 9.24 -0.19
C SER A 383 -18.25 9.49 1.13
N PRO A 384 -17.96 8.71 2.20
CA PRO A 384 -18.53 8.97 3.51
C PRO A 384 -18.09 10.34 4.06
N GLU A 385 -18.93 10.98 4.89
CA GLU A 385 -18.63 12.31 5.45
C GLU A 385 -17.39 12.34 6.37
N SER A 386 -16.98 11.19 6.91
CA SER A 386 -15.73 11.02 7.67
C SER A 386 -14.48 11.05 6.82
N PHE A 387 -14.62 10.93 5.50
CA PHE A 387 -13.56 11.04 4.52
C PHE A 387 -14.12 11.72 3.27
N LEU A 388 -14.45 13.01 3.33
CA LEU A 388 -15.12 13.67 2.20
C LEU A 388 -14.28 13.63 0.90
N CYS A 389 -12.99 13.89 1.04
CA CYS A 389 -12.00 13.80 -0.04
C CYS A 389 -10.60 13.69 0.57
N PRO A 390 -9.57 13.17 -0.12
CA PRO A 390 -8.23 13.10 0.48
C PRO A 390 -7.68 14.50 0.83
N SER A 391 -7.10 14.62 2.03
CA SER A 391 -6.70 15.89 2.64
C SER A 391 -5.30 16.35 2.18
N PHE A 392 -5.13 16.51 0.87
CA PHE A 392 -3.91 16.98 0.22
C PHE A 392 -4.21 17.44 -1.22
N PRO A 393 -3.31 18.22 -1.87
CA PRO A 393 -3.49 18.69 -3.25
C PRO A 393 -3.76 17.59 -4.27
N SER A 394 -4.42 17.95 -5.38
CA SER A 394 -4.92 16.99 -6.35
C SER A 394 -3.81 16.40 -7.23
N TYR A 395 -3.02 17.23 -7.89
CA TYR A 395 -2.16 16.79 -8.99
C TYR A 395 -0.76 16.36 -8.51
N VAL A 396 -0.29 15.14 -8.78
CA VAL A 396 -0.95 14.03 -9.48
C VAL A 396 -1.71 13.09 -8.53
N SER A 397 -2.53 12.19 -9.06
CA SER A 397 -3.24 11.18 -8.25
C SER A 397 -2.27 10.21 -7.60
N GLY A 398 -2.29 10.14 -6.26
CA GLY A 398 -1.45 9.22 -5.50
C GLY A 398 -1.81 7.77 -5.73
N HIS A 399 -3.11 7.45 -5.80
CA HIS A 399 -3.56 6.09 -6.12
C HIS A 399 -3.07 5.67 -7.51
N SER A 400 -3.23 6.54 -8.51
CA SER A 400 -2.74 6.26 -9.86
C SER A 400 -1.22 6.10 -9.91
N THR A 401 -0.47 6.89 -9.14
CA THR A 401 1.00 6.78 -9.08
C THR A 401 1.42 5.43 -8.54
N ILE A 402 0.87 5.00 -7.40
CA ILE A 402 1.24 3.71 -6.81
C ILE A 402 0.74 2.56 -7.66
N SER A 403 -0.49 2.65 -8.18
CA SER A 403 -1.03 1.59 -9.01
C SER A 403 -0.29 1.43 -10.33
N GLY A 404 0.06 2.52 -11.01
CA GLY A 404 0.86 2.46 -12.23
C GLY A 404 2.25 1.88 -11.97
N GLY A 405 2.91 2.29 -10.87
CA GLY A 405 4.24 1.82 -10.54
C GLY A 405 4.28 0.36 -10.09
N CYS A 406 3.42 -0.04 -9.15
CA CYS A 406 3.40 -1.41 -8.66
C CYS A 406 2.93 -2.41 -9.72
N ALA A 407 2.01 -2.04 -10.61
CA ALA A 407 1.64 -2.86 -11.76
C ALA A 407 2.82 -3.08 -12.71
N GLU A 408 3.53 -2.00 -13.05
CA GLU A 408 4.72 -2.07 -13.92
C GLU A 408 5.84 -2.90 -13.25
N ALA A 409 6.05 -2.73 -11.95
CA ALA A 409 7.00 -3.53 -11.17
C ALA A 409 6.67 -5.03 -11.21
N LEU A 410 5.39 -5.39 -11.09
CA LEU A 410 4.94 -6.78 -11.21
C LEU A 410 5.12 -7.31 -12.64
N LEU A 411 4.77 -6.53 -13.67
CA LEU A 411 5.03 -6.88 -15.06
C LEU A 411 6.53 -7.14 -15.31
N LEU A 412 7.40 -6.23 -14.87
CA LEU A 412 8.85 -6.37 -15.02
C LEU A 412 9.37 -7.61 -14.30
N PHE A 413 8.85 -7.90 -13.10
CA PHE A 413 9.23 -9.07 -12.31
C PHE A 413 8.80 -10.39 -12.97
N THR A 414 7.53 -10.51 -13.37
CA THR A 414 6.97 -11.75 -13.91
C THR A 414 7.32 -11.97 -15.38
N GLY A 415 7.65 -10.90 -16.11
CA GLY A 415 7.77 -10.88 -17.56
C GLY A 415 6.45 -11.15 -18.29
N ASN A 416 5.32 -11.08 -17.59
CA ASN A 416 4.00 -11.44 -18.10
C ASN A 416 2.91 -10.55 -17.48
N GLU A 417 2.07 -9.99 -18.34
CA GLU A 417 1.02 -9.05 -18.00
C GLU A 417 -0.21 -9.68 -17.30
N TYR A 418 -0.30 -11.02 -17.31
CA TYR A 418 -1.41 -11.74 -16.69
C TYR A 418 -1.44 -11.58 -15.17
N PHE A 419 -2.55 -11.03 -14.66
CA PHE A 419 -2.83 -10.94 -13.22
C PHE A 419 -3.87 -12.00 -12.81
N GLY A 420 -5.10 -11.90 -13.27
CA GLY A 420 -6.12 -12.93 -13.09
C GLY A 420 -6.81 -12.96 -11.72
N ASP A 421 -6.60 -11.95 -10.87
CA ASP A 421 -7.28 -11.83 -9.57
C ASP A 421 -8.70 -11.27 -9.72
N SER A 422 -9.51 -11.38 -8.66
CA SER A 422 -10.85 -10.81 -8.59
C SER A 422 -11.26 -10.50 -7.15
N ALA A 423 -12.10 -9.50 -6.98
CA ALA A 423 -12.65 -9.14 -5.68
C ALA A 423 -14.18 -9.07 -5.75
N THR A 424 -14.86 -9.57 -4.73
CA THR A 424 -16.31 -9.50 -4.61
C THR A 424 -16.73 -8.63 -3.44
N LEU A 425 -17.59 -7.65 -3.70
CA LEU A 425 -18.15 -6.78 -2.67
C LEU A 425 -19.57 -6.34 -3.03
N VAL A 426 -20.34 -5.94 -2.02
CA VAL A 426 -21.67 -5.38 -2.18
C VAL A 426 -21.54 -3.90 -2.48
N ALA A 427 -22.12 -3.44 -3.59
CA ALA A 427 -22.05 -2.04 -4.00
C ALA A 427 -22.67 -1.12 -2.95
N GLY A 428 -21.94 -0.09 -2.53
CA GLY A 428 -22.41 0.89 -1.55
C GLY A 428 -22.16 0.50 -0.10
N ALA A 429 -21.66 -0.72 0.18
CA ALA A 429 -21.50 -1.21 1.55
C ALA A 429 -20.48 -0.42 2.38
N LEU A 430 -19.54 0.29 1.74
CA LEU A 430 -18.55 1.11 2.42
C LEU A 430 -18.91 2.61 2.47
N THR A 431 -19.96 3.04 1.76
CA THR A 431 -20.33 4.46 1.62
C THR A 431 -21.73 4.76 2.15
N GLU A 432 -22.68 3.85 1.94
CA GLU A 432 -24.07 3.97 2.39
C GLU A 432 -24.25 3.23 3.72
N SER A 433 -24.63 3.96 4.77
CA SER A 433 -24.76 3.40 6.12
C SER A 433 -26.00 2.53 6.30
N ASN A 434 -27.02 2.76 5.48
CA ASN A 434 -28.26 1.99 5.49
C ASN A 434 -28.18 0.85 4.46
N VAL A 435 -28.32 -0.38 4.95
CA VAL A 435 -28.28 -1.60 4.12
C VAL A 435 -29.33 -1.60 3.01
N ALA A 436 -30.45 -0.89 3.19
CA ALA A 436 -31.48 -0.78 2.15
C ALA A 436 -31.03 0.03 0.92
N ASP A 437 -29.96 0.82 1.05
CA ASP A 437 -29.38 1.63 -0.04
C ASP A 437 -28.21 0.90 -0.74
N HIS A 438 -27.90 -0.33 -0.30
CA HIS A 438 -26.89 -1.18 -0.94
C HIS A 438 -27.40 -1.72 -2.28
N GLY A 439 -26.51 -1.76 -3.26
CA GLY A 439 -26.77 -2.33 -4.57
C GLY A 439 -26.43 -3.81 -4.66
N ASP A 440 -26.24 -4.29 -5.88
CA ASP A 440 -25.92 -5.69 -6.16
C ASP A 440 -24.54 -6.10 -5.61
N THR A 441 -24.37 -7.42 -5.43
CA THR A 441 -23.03 -8.00 -5.22
C THR A 441 -22.28 -8.03 -6.54
N ILE A 442 -21.14 -7.33 -6.60
CA ILE A 442 -20.33 -7.18 -7.80
C ILE A 442 -19.02 -7.96 -7.63
N THR A 443 -18.64 -8.70 -8.66
CA THR A 443 -17.29 -9.26 -8.80
C THR A 443 -16.49 -8.40 -9.76
N LEU A 444 -15.53 -7.65 -9.22
CA LEU A 444 -14.49 -6.95 -9.97
C LEU A 444 -13.46 -7.97 -10.44
N LYS A 445 -13.05 -7.90 -11.70
CA LYS A 445 -12.04 -8.79 -12.29
C LYS A 445 -10.84 -7.97 -12.70
N PHE A 446 -9.65 -8.51 -12.49
CA PHE A 446 -8.38 -7.87 -12.82
C PHE A 446 -7.59 -8.78 -13.77
N PRO A 447 -7.90 -8.80 -15.07
CA PRO A 447 -7.25 -9.69 -16.04
C PRO A 447 -5.74 -9.44 -16.16
N THR A 448 -5.33 -8.17 -16.15
CA THR A 448 -3.93 -7.74 -16.29
C THR A 448 -3.52 -6.74 -15.22
N PHE A 449 -2.22 -6.61 -14.98
CA PHE A 449 -1.69 -5.61 -14.04
C PHE A 449 -2.00 -4.18 -14.49
N THR A 450 -1.83 -3.90 -15.78
CA THR A 450 -2.13 -2.61 -16.41
C THR A 450 -3.60 -2.27 -16.25
N GLU A 451 -4.51 -3.19 -16.58
CA GLU A 451 -5.95 -2.96 -16.43
C GLU A 451 -6.32 -2.72 -14.96
N ALA A 452 -5.77 -3.49 -14.02
CA ALA A 452 -5.98 -3.26 -12.59
C ALA A 452 -5.52 -1.86 -12.16
N SER A 453 -4.39 -1.39 -12.68
CA SER A 453 -3.88 -0.03 -12.41
C SER A 453 -4.75 1.07 -13.01
N GLU A 454 -5.26 0.86 -14.22
CA GLU A 454 -6.12 1.80 -14.94
C GLU A 454 -7.50 1.87 -14.28
N MET A 455 -8.06 0.73 -13.86
CA MET A 455 -9.27 0.66 -13.04
C MET A 455 -9.08 1.42 -11.72
N ALA A 456 -7.92 1.29 -11.07
CA ALA A 456 -7.61 2.05 -9.86
C ALA A 456 -7.61 3.56 -10.12
N GLY A 457 -7.01 4.02 -11.22
CA GLY A 457 -7.07 5.42 -11.65
C GLY A 457 -8.49 5.89 -11.95
N GLN A 458 -9.22 5.14 -12.76
CA GLN A 458 -10.58 5.45 -13.19
C GLN A 458 -11.55 5.58 -12.01
N SER A 459 -11.40 4.72 -11.00
CA SER A 459 -12.17 4.80 -9.75
C SER A 459 -12.05 6.17 -9.07
N ARG A 460 -10.95 6.90 -9.28
CA ARG A 460 -10.74 8.21 -8.66
C ARG A 460 -11.52 9.33 -9.35
N VAL A 461 -11.77 9.21 -10.66
CA VAL A 461 -12.68 10.13 -11.39
C VAL A 461 -14.12 9.82 -11.02
N MET A 462 -14.50 8.54 -11.08
CA MET A 462 -15.84 8.06 -10.72
C MET A 462 -16.23 8.52 -9.31
N GLY A 463 -15.33 8.35 -8.34
CA GLY A 463 -15.55 8.79 -6.97
C GLY A 463 -15.56 10.32 -6.77
N GLY A 464 -15.14 11.11 -7.75
CA GLY A 464 -15.07 12.58 -7.66
C GLY A 464 -13.82 13.11 -6.93
N TYR A 465 -12.75 12.32 -6.84
CA TYR A 465 -11.54 12.69 -6.09
C TYR A 465 -10.47 13.37 -6.95
N HIS A 466 -10.44 13.05 -8.25
CA HIS A 466 -9.44 13.49 -9.22
C HIS A 466 -10.10 13.81 -10.58
N ILE A 467 -9.50 14.72 -11.34
CA ILE A 467 -9.77 14.86 -12.79
C ILE A 467 -8.87 13.90 -13.57
N GLN A 468 -9.19 13.63 -14.84
CA GLN A 468 -8.47 12.62 -15.61
C GLN A 468 -6.98 12.96 -15.84
N SER A 469 -6.63 14.24 -15.94
CA SER A 469 -5.24 14.69 -15.99
C SER A 469 -4.42 14.26 -14.77
N ASP A 470 -5.00 14.29 -13.56
CA ASP A 470 -4.32 13.85 -12.35
C ASP A 470 -3.97 12.36 -12.42
N ASN A 471 -4.88 11.57 -13.00
CA ASN A 471 -4.76 10.12 -13.10
C ASN A 471 -3.78 9.70 -14.19
N ILE A 472 -3.88 10.27 -15.39
CA ILE A 472 -2.97 9.95 -16.51
C ILE A 472 -1.53 10.29 -16.12
N ALA A 473 -1.31 11.49 -15.58
CA ALA A 473 0.01 11.91 -15.14
C ALA A 473 0.53 11.06 -13.96
N GLY A 474 -0.37 10.68 -13.04
CA GLY A 474 -0.04 9.78 -11.93
C GLY A 474 0.39 8.38 -12.41
N LEU A 475 -0.40 7.73 -13.26
CA LEU A 475 -0.07 6.42 -13.84
C LEU A 475 1.28 6.44 -14.54
N LYS A 476 1.54 7.48 -15.35
CA LYS A 476 2.83 7.65 -16.02
C LYS A 476 3.97 7.83 -15.01
N LEU A 477 3.81 8.71 -14.02
CA LEU A 477 4.81 8.94 -12.98
C LEU A 477 5.16 7.63 -12.27
N GLY A 478 4.16 6.83 -11.92
CA GLY A 478 4.34 5.52 -11.31
C GLY A 478 5.21 4.57 -12.15
N ARG A 479 4.88 4.45 -13.44
CA ARG A 479 5.63 3.60 -14.39
C ARG A 479 7.09 4.08 -14.55
N ASP A 480 7.31 5.39 -14.66
CA ASP A 480 8.65 5.97 -14.72
C ASP A 480 9.47 5.62 -13.44
N VAL A 481 8.86 5.73 -12.25
CA VAL A 481 9.47 5.32 -10.98
C VAL A 481 9.79 3.82 -10.96
N ALA A 482 8.88 2.97 -11.42
CA ALA A 482 9.08 1.52 -11.45
C ALA A 482 10.30 1.11 -12.30
N HIS A 483 10.52 1.76 -13.44
CA HIS A 483 11.71 1.50 -14.27
C HIS A 483 13.01 1.91 -13.56
N GLN A 484 13.04 3.07 -12.89
CA GLN A 484 14.20 3.48 -12.10
C GLN A 484 14.48 2.50 -10.95
N VAL A 485 13.42 2.08 -10.24
CA VAL A 485 13.53 1.09 -9.15
C VAL A 485 13.97 -0.26 -9.71
N TRP A 486 13.53 -0.64 -10.91
CA TRP A 486 13.95 -1.87 -11.57
C TRP A 486 15.44 -1.87 -11.91
N GLU A 487 15.99 -0.77 -12.44
CA GLU A 487 17.43 -0.64 -12.69
C GLU A 487 18.23 -0.77 -11.38
N PHE A 488 17.80 -0.07 -10.33
CA PHE A 488 18.37 -0.17 -8.99
C PHE A 488 18.29 -1.62 -8.45
N TYR A 489 17.13 -2.27 -8.59
CA TYR A 489 16.88 -3.63 -8.15
C TYR A 489 17.79 -4.65 -8.86
N GLN A 490 17.93 -4.54 -10.19
CA GLN A 490 18.81 -5.41 -10.97
C GLN A 490 20.28 -5.25 -10.55
N ALA A 491 20.72 -4.02 -10.28
CA ALA A 491 22.06 -3.76 -9.76
C ALA A 491 22.30 -4.43 -8.40
N HIS A 492 21.28 -4.51 -7.54
CA HIS A 492 21.36 -5.17 -6.23
C HIS A 492 21.22 -6.69 -6.31
N LEU A 493 20.50 -7.25 -7.28
CA LEU A 493 20.54 -8.70 -7.52
C LEU A 493 21.90 -9.16 -8.05
N ASN A 494 22.55 -8.32 -8.84
CA ASN A 494 23.88 -8.58 -9.41
C ASN A 494 23.93 -9.94 -10.15
N GLU A 495 22.83 -10.28 -10.81
CA GLU A 495 22.72 -11.43 -11.70
C GLU A 495 23.26 -11.01 -13.08
N LYS A 496 24.41 -11.55 -13.48
CA LYS A 496 25.04 -11.28 -14.78
C LYS A 496 24.65 -12.30 -15.83
#